data_AF-A0A929G5I1-F1
#
_entry.id   AF-A0A929G5I1-F1
#
_cell.length_a   1.000
_cell.length_b   1.000
_cell.length_c   1.000
_cell.angle_alpha   90.00
_cell.angle_beta   90.00
_cell.angle_gamma   90.00
#
_symmetry.space_group_name_H-M   'P 1'
#
loop_
_entity.id
_entity.type
_entity.pdbx_description
1 polymer ?
#
loop_
_entity_poly.entity_id
_entity_poly.type
_entity_poly.pdbx_seq_one_letter_code
_entity_poly.pdbx_strand_id
1 'polypeptide(L)'
;MEQEEDIKLSKTKVLWRVVSYFKNPGMPETIYIVLGDSQTYRRGDVISSIHDVETPCDFLPVARIDELVLNIPTEAEFRKYFEEVHQILDPEEITWEVENEFWQNYRWKLAEELGGKKIIWES
;
A
#
# COMPACT_ATOMS: atom_id res chain seq x y z
N MET A 1 8.60 -12.03 29.25
CA MET A 1 7.60 -11.16 28.60
C MET A 1 8.37 -10.24 27.70
N GLU A 2 8.53 -10.61 26.43
CA GLU A 2 8.99 -9.67 25.42
C GLU A 2 7.95 -8.56 25.36
N GLN A 3 8.37 -7.30 25.50
CA GLN A 3 7.48 -6.18 25.22
C GLN A 3 7.17 -6.26 23.72
N GLU A 4 5.91 -6.55 23.39
CA GLU A 4 5.44 -6.49 22.01
C GLU A 4 5.57 -5.02 21.55
N GLU A 5 6.63 -4.71 20.81
CA GLU A 5 6.82 -3.38 20.25
C GLU A 5 5.73 -3.09 19.21
N ASP A 6 4.97 -2.02 19.44
CA ASP A 6 3.98 -1.50 18.49
C ASP A 6 4.64 -1.17 17.14
N ILE A 7 3.97 -1.52 16.05
CA ILE A 7 4.42 -1.22 14.69
C ILE A 7 3.95 0.20 14.33
N LYS A 8 4.87 1.15 14.19
CA LYS A 8 4.54 2.54 13.78
C LYS A 8 4.70 2.73 12.28
N LEU A 9 3.63 3.03 11.55
CA LEU A 9 3.68 3.22 10.09
C LEU A 9 3.04 4.54 9.69
N SER A 10 3.67 5.25 8.76
CA SER A 10 3.05 6.43 8.14
C SER A 10 1.92 6.00 7.21
N LYS A 11 0.70 6.40 7.55
CA LYS A 11 -0.50 6.20 6.74
C LYS A 11 -0.33 6.82 5.36
N THR A 12 0.15 8.06 5.31
CA THR A 12 0.32 8.79 4.06
C THR A 12 1.29 8.08 3.11
N LYS A 13 2.42 7.56 3.61
CA LYS A 13 3.38 6.82 2.78
C LYS A 13 2.78 5.52 2.22
N VAL A 14 2.12 4.74 3.07
CA VAL A 14 1.52 3.45 2.67
C VAL A 14 0.41 3.67 1.64
N LEU A 15 -0.51 4.61 1.89
CA LEU A 15 -1.61 4.90 0.96
C LEU A 15 -1.13 5.49 -0.36
N TRP A 16 -0.17 6.43 -0.32
CA TRP A 16 0.43 6.97 -1.55
C TRP A 16 1.05 5.87 -2.40
N ARG A 17 1.63 4.86 -1.74
CA ARG A 17 2.18 3.72 -2.44
C ARG A 17 1.09 2.89 -3.13
N VAL A 18 -0.03 2.62 -2.46
CA VAL A 18 -1.20 1.96 -3.08
C VAL A 18 -1.65 2.73 -4.32
N VAL A 19 -1.84 4.05 -4.20
CA VAL A 19 -2.23 4.92 -5.32
C VAL A 19 -1.24 4.83 -6.48
N SER A 20 0.07 4.82 -6.20
CA SER A 20 1.09 4.73 -7.25
C SER A 20 1.06 3.43 -8.07
N TYR A 21 0.39 2.38 -7.57
CA TYR A 21 0.22 1.13 -8.34
C TYR A 21 -0.78 1.26 -9.47
N PHE A 22 -1.86 2.01 -9.28
CA PHE A 22 -2.85 2.25 -10.34
C PHE A 22 -2.32 3.13 -11.47
N LYS A 23 -1.15 3.74 -11.28
CA LYS A 23 -0.45 4.55 -12.27
C LYS A 23 0.54 3.77 -13.13
N ASN A 24 0.87 2.53 -12.77
CA ASN A 24 1.90 1.75 -13.48
C ASN A 24 1.30 0.49 -14.12
N PRO A 25 1.46 0.31 -15.45
CA PRO A 25 0.88 -0.83 -16.19
C PRO A 25 1.53 -2.19 -15.85
N GLY A 26 2.66 -2.19 -15.14
CA GLY A 26 3.27 -3.39 -14.56
C GLY A 26 3.01 -3.43 -13.06
N MET A 27 1.80 -3.82 -12.67
CA MET A 27 1.46 -4.00 -11.26
C MET A 27 2.29 -5.17 -10.70
N PRO A 28 3.16 -4.95 -9.70
CA PRO A 28 3.89 -6.05 -9.08
C PRO A 28 2.90 -7.00 -8.40
N GLU A 29 3.06 -8.32 -8.62
CA GLU A 29 2.17 -9.35 -8.07
C GLU A 29 2.11 -9.31 -6.54
N THR A 30 3.18 -8.85 -5.88
CA THR A 30 3.18 -8.65 -4.43
C THR A 30 4.08 -7.49 -4.04
N ILE A 31 3.58 -6.67 -3.13
CA ILE A 31 4.28 -5.52 -2.57
C ILE A 31 4.47 -5.76 -1.09
N TYR A 32 5.69 -5.55 -0.63
CA TYR A 32 6.04 -5.65 0.77
C TYR A 32 6.40 -4.28 1.33
N ILE A 33 5.96 -4.01 2.55
CA ILE A 33 6.27 -2.83 3.35
C ILE A 33 7.16 -3.26 4.51
N VAL A 34 8.27 -2.55 4.67
CA VAL A 34 9.24 -2.78 5.73
C VAL A 34 8.67 -2.32 7.08
N LEU A 35 8.73 -3.18 8.10
CA LEU A 35 8.19 -2.92 9.45
C LEU A 35 9.26 -2.52 10.47
N GLY A 36 10.55 -2.64 10.11
CA GLY A 36 11.67 -2.34 10.99
C GLY A 36 12.80 -1.61 10.26
N ASP A 37 13.67 -0.95 11.01
CA ASP A 37 14.82 -0.29 10.41
C ASP A 37 15.99 -1.26 10.21
N SER A 38 16.71 -1.10 9.11
CA SER A 38 17.99 -1.75 8.83
C SER A 38 19.02 -0.74 8.32
N GLN A 39 20.21 -1.22 7.94
CA GLN A 39 21.22 -0.35 7.31
C GLN A 39 20.77 0.14 5.92
N THR A 40 19.93 -0.62 5.23
CA THR A 40 19.54 -0.38 3.84
C THR A 40 18.13 0.17 3.72
N TYR A 41 17.23 -0.26 4.60
CA TYR A 41 15.81 0.09 4.56
C TYR A 41 15.37 0.74 5.86
N ARG A 42 14.42 1.65 5.75
CA ARG A 42 13.71 2.25 6.87
C ARG A 42 12.30 1.67 6.97
N ARG A 43 11.74 1.74 8.17
CA ARG A 43 10.34 1.42 8.39
C ARG A 43 9.43 2.22 7.45
N GLY A 44 8.54 1.53 6.75
CA GLY A 44 7.64 2.07 5.73
C GLY A 44 8.21 2.07 4.31
N ASP A 45 9.46 1.65 4.11
CA ASP A 45 10.02 1.48 2.77
C ASP A 45 9.35 0.31 2.04
N VAL A 46 9.41 0.34 0.71
CA VAL A 46 8.67 -0.57 -0.17
C VAL A 46 9.64 -1.49 -0.90
N ILE A 47 9.34 -2.79 -0.89
CA ILE A 47 10.07 -3.83 -1.60
C ILE A 47 9.12 -4.45 -2.64
N SER A 48 9.46 -4.34 -3.92
CA SER A 48 8.65 -4.77 -5.07
C SER A 48 8.78 -6.26 -5.41
N SER A 49 9.87 -6.90 -5.01
CA SER A 49 10.05 -8.34 -5.09
C SER A 49 10.99 -8.78 -3.98
N ILE A 50 10.72 -9.91 -3.34
CA ILE A 50 11.66 -10.49 -2.36
C ILE A 50 12.98 -10.90 -3.07
N HIS A 51 12.94 -11.09 -4.41
CA HIS A 51 14.10 -11.42 -5.24
C HIS A 51 15.07 -10.26 -5.49
N ASP A 52 14.69 -8.99 -5.25
CA ASP A 52 15.64 -7.86 -5.30
C ASP A 52 16.64 -7.87 -4.13
N VAL A 53 16.50 -8.83 -3.20
CA VAL A 53 17.15 -8.77 -1.89
C VAL A 53 17.46 -10.15 -1.31
N GLU A 54 17.96 -11.10 -2.13
CA GLU A 54 18.35 -12.47 -1.70
C GLU A 54 19.49 -12.54 -0.66
N THR A 55 19.80 -11.46 0.08
CA THR A 55 20.81 -11.53 1.15
C THR A 55 20.60 -10.50 2.28
N PRO A 56 20.07 -9.28 2.04
CA PRO A 56 19.80 -8.30 3.11
C PRO A 56 18.44 -8.40 3.83
N CYS A 57 17.45 -9.11 3.27
CA CYS A 57 16.06 -9.07 3.77
C CYS A 57 15.60 -10.30 4.55
N ASP A 58 16.40 -11.36 4.67
CA ASP A 58 16.02 -12.62 5.34
C ASP A 58 15.59 -12.45 6.81
N PHE A 59 15.95 -11.31 7.43
CA PHE A 59 15.59 -10.97 8.81
C PHE A 59 14.83 -9.65 8.95
N LEU A 60 14.48 -9.00 7.84
CA LEU A 60 13.74 -7.75 7.87
C LEU A 60 12.25 -8.06 8.04
N PRO A 61 11.59 -7.61 9.14
CA PRO A 61 10.16 -7.82 9.27
C PRO A 61 9.47 -7.02 8.17
N VAL A 62 8.67 -7.70 7.35
CA VAL A 62 7.92 -7.11 6.25
C VAL A 62 6.45 -7.55 6.35
N ALA A 63 5.55 -6.71 5.84
CA ALA A 63 4.14 -7.03 5.65
C ALA A 63 3.79 -6.88 4.18
N ARG A 64 2.87 -7.69 3.66
CA ARG A 64 2.29 -7.39 2.35
C ARG A 64 1.38 -6.17 2.45
N ILE A 65 1.28 -5.42 1.37
CA ILE A 65 0.43 -4.21 1.34
C ILE A 65 -1.04 -4.53 1.59
N ASP A 66 -1.52 -5.70 1.16
CA ASP A 66 -2.91 -6.16 1.34
C ASP A 66 -3.19 -6.68 2.76
N GLU A 67 -2.16 -6.98 3.54
CA GLU A 67 -2.28 -7.23 4.98
C GLU A 67 -2.37 -5.92 5.78
N LEU A 68 -1.95 -4.79 5.19
CA LEU A 68 -1.96 -3.47 5.82
C LEU A 68 -3.17 -2.63 5.38
N VAL A 69 -3.56 -2.70 4.11
CA VAL A 69 -4.68 -1.98 3.52
C VAL A 69 -5.71 -3.02 3.07
N LEU A 70 -6.77 -3.14 3.86
CA LEU A 70 -7.70 -4.28 3.82
C LEU A 70 -8.77 -4.16 2.72
N ASN A 71 -8.82 -3.02 2.04
CA ASN A 71 -9.76 -2.76 0.96
C ASN A 71 -9.07 -2.06 -0.21
N ILE A 72 -7.93 -2.55 -0.67
CA ILE A 72 -7.38 -2.07 -1.93
C ILE A 72 -8.41 -2.40 -3.04
N PRO A 73 -8.91 -1.42 -3.80
CA PRO A 73 -9.85 -1.70 -4.88
C PRO A 73 -9.18 -2.56 -5.94
N THR A 74 -9.92 -3.42 -6.61
CA THR A 74 -9.44 -4.07 -7.83
C THR A 74 -9.41 -3.09 -9.00
N GLU A 75 -8.64 -3.39 -10.05
CA GLU A 75 -8.66 -2.58 -11.28
C GLU A 75 -10.08 -2.45 -11.85
N ALA A 76 -10.88 -3.51 -11.78
CA ALA A 76 -12.27 -3.50 -12.23
C ALA A 76 -13.15 -2.56 -11.39
N GLU A 77 -13.02 -2.57 -10.06
CA GLU A 77 -13.75 -1.64 -9.18
C GLU A 77 -13.32 -0.19 -9.36
N PHE A 78 -12.01 0.03 -9.54
CA PHE A 78 -11.45 1.34 -9.85
C PHE A 78 -12.03 1.89 -11.15
N ARG A 79 -11.99 1.11 -12.24
CA ARG A 79 -12.55 1.49 -13.56
C ARG A 79 -14.04 1.76 -13.49
N LYS A 80 -14.79 0.89 -12.80
CA LYS A 80 -16.24 1.01 -12.64
C LYS A 80 -16.64 2.34 -11.99
N TYR A 81 -15.86 2.85 -11.04
CA TYR A 81 -16.11 4.15 -10.44
C TYR A 81 -16.07 5.28 -11.49
N PHE A 82 -15.05 5.31 -12.36
CA PHE A 82 -14.93 6.37 -13.37
C PHE A 82 -16.00 6.26 -14.47
N GLU A 83 -16.39 5.03 -14.83
CA GLU A 83 -17.50 4.79 -15.74
C GLU A 83 -18.83 5.31 -15.15
N GLU A 84 -19.12 4.99 -13.89
CA GLU A 84 -20.40 5.35 -13.25
C GLU A 84 -20.50 6.84 -12.87
N VAL A 85 -19.40 7.43 -12.39
CA VAL A 85 -19.39 8.81 -11.85
C VAL A 85 -19.02 9.84 -12.92
N HIS A 86 -18.06 9.51 -13.79
CA HIS A 86 -17.50 10.45 -14.77
C HIS A 86 -17.83 10.09 -16.23
N GLN A 87 -18.51 8.96 -16.49
CA GLN A 87 -18.80 8.46 -17.85
C GLN A 87 -17.55 8.22 -18.70
N ILE A 88 -16.41 7.96 -18.04
CA ILE A 88 -15.13 7.68 -18.69
C ILE A 88 -15.06 6.17 -18.99
N LEU A 89 -14.98 5.83 -20.28
CA LEU A 89 -14.84 4.45 -20.75
C LEU A 89 -13.40 4.11 -21.14
N ASP A 90 -12.65 5.10 -21.60
CA ASP A 90 -11.24 4.93 -21.95
C ASP A 90 -10.35 5.22 -20.72
N PRO A 91 -9.55 4.25 -20.22
CA PRO A 91 -8.61 4.51 -19.15
C PRO A 91 -7.63 5.66 -19.42
N GLU A 92 -7.32 5.97 -20.68
CA GLU A 92 -6.41 7.09 -21.02
C GLU A 92 -7.02 8.46 -20.70
N GLU A 93 -8.34 8.56 -20.56
CA GLU A 93 -9.05 9.79 -20.19
C GLU A 93 -9.12 10.01 -18.66
N ILE A 94 -8.66 9.05 -17.85
CA ILE A 94 -8.58 9.21 -16.39
C ILE A 94 -7.39 10.12 -16.07
N THR A 95 -7.65 11.42 -15.99
CA THR A 95 -6.63 12.40 -15.60
C THR A 95 -6.31 12.31 -14.11
N TRP A 96 -5.17 12.88 -13.71
CA TRP A 96 -4.76 12.87 -12.30
C TRP A 96 -5.75 13.62 -11.40
N GLU A 97 -6.43 14.65 -11.90
CA GLU A 97 -7.42 15.42 -11.14
C GLU A 97 -8.60 14.52 -10.74
N VAL A 98 -9.12 13.78 -11.72
CA VAL A 98 -10.28 12.88 -11.53
C VAL A 98 -9.87 11.68 -10.66
N GLU A 99 -8.68 11.13 -10.88
CA GLU A 99 -8.13 10.07 -10.03
C GLU A 99 -7.95 10.56 -8.58
N ASN A 100 -7.41 11.76 -8.37
CA ASN A 100 -7.22 12.32 -7.04
C ASN A 100 -8.56 12.51 -6.31
N GLU A 101 -9.61 12.92 -7.01
CA GLU A 101 -10.97 12.99 -6.46
C GLU A 101 -11.44 11.64 -5.90
N PHE A 102 -11.24 10.55 -6.66
CA PHE A 102 -11.56 9.20 -6.19
C PHE A 102 -10.83 8.88 -4.88
N TRP A 103 -9.51 9.08 -4.83
CA TRP A 103 -8.70 8.74 -3.65
C TRP A 103 -8.99 9.60 -2.42
N GLN A 104 -9.38 10.87 -2.60
CA GLN A 104 -9.81 11.74 -1.49
C GLN A 104 -11.12 11.28 -0.85
N ASN A 105 -12.01 10.69 -1.65
CA ASN A 105 -13.30 10.18 -1.17
C ASN A 105 -13.25 8.71 -0.76
N TYR A 106 -12.16 8.00 -1.11
CA TYR A 106 -12.00 6.59 -0.82
C TYR A 106 -11.87 6.34 0.69
N ARG A 107 -12.76 5.50 1.23
CA ARG A 107 -12.75 5.13 2.65
C ARG A 107 -11.77 3.98 2.90
N TRP A 108 -10.51 4.33 3.10
CA TRP A 108 -9.45 3.37 3.42
C TRP A 108 -9.73 2.61 4.72
N LYS A 109 -9.66 1.28 4.65
CA LYS A 109 -9.64 0.35 5.79
C LYS A 109 -8.21 -0.11 5.99
N LEU A 110 -7.64 0.27 7.12
CA LEU A 110 -6.28 -0.09 7.50
C LEU A 110 -6.32 -1.17 8.57
N ALA A 111 -5.34 -2.07 8.55
CA ALA A 111 -5.19 -3.08 9.59
C ALA A 111 -4.87 -2.44 10.94
N GLU A 112 -5.46 -2.97 12.01
CA GLU A 112 -5.18 -2.53 13.39
C GLU A 112 -4.10 -3.39 14.05
N GLU A 113 -3.88 -4.59 13.52
CA GLU A 113 -2.92 -5.56 14.01
C GLU A 113 -2.29 -6.35 12.86
N LEU A 114 -1.07 -6.83 13.07
CA LEU A 114 -0.38 -7.75 12.18
C LEU A 114 0.49 -8.71 13.00
N GLY A 115 0.29 -10.01 12.82
CA GLY A 115 1.08 -11.03 13.52
C GLY A 115 1.03 -10.91 15.04
N GLY A 116 -0.11 -10.51 15.60
CA GLY A 116 -0.30 -10.28 17.04
C GLY A 116 0.23 -8.94 17.56
N LYS A 117 0.83 -8.10 16.70
CA LYS A 117 1.32 -6.77 17.09
C LYS A 117 0.35 -5.69 16.65
N LYS A 118 0.12 -4.70 17.51
CA LYS A 118 -0.70 -3.52 17.17
C LYS A 118 0.01 -2.61 16.17
N ILE A 119 -0.74 -2.08 15.21
CA ILE A 119 -0.27 -1.06 14.28
C ILE A 119 -0.73 0.33 14.76
N ILE A 120 0.22 1.24 14.86
CA ILE A 120 -0.01 2.67 15.10
C ILE A 120 0.19 3.40 13.77
N TRP A 121 -0.92 3.89 13.22
CA TRP A 121 -0.93 4.70 12.00
C TRP A 121 -0.60 6.15 12.33
N GLU A 122 0.55 6.62 11.87
CA GLU A 122 0.99 8.01 11.95
C GLU A 122 0.46 8.79 10.74
N SER A 123 0.09 10.06 10.96
CA SER A 123 -0.40 10.98 9.92
C SER A 123 0.62 11.19 8.81
#